data_AF-A0A212U8S7-F1
#
_entry.id   AF-A0A212U8S7-F1
#
_cell.length_a   1.000
_cell.length_b   1.000
_cell.length_c   1.000
_cell.angle_alpha   90.00
_cell.angle_beta   90.00
_cell.angle_gamma   90.00
#
_symmetry.space_group_name_H-M   'P 1'
#
loop_
_entity.id
_entity.type
_entity.pdbx_description
1 polymer ?
#
loop_
_entity_poly.entity_id
_entity_poly.type
_entity_poly.pdbx_seq_one_letter_code
_entity_poly.pdbx_strand_id
1 'polypeptide(L)'
;MKTPAEYLICPVFELTYPTGEAAESVPVVAYADAVQAVEAALADAEKYKYLLMRALRRHNTATAVPFPAPAMLPLPQEEEQTVRPMYPSGEIAA
;
A
#
# COMPACT_ATOMS: atom_id res chain seq x y z
N MET A 1 17.47 -2.26 -0.09
CA MET A 1 16.30 -3.13 -0.25
C MET A 1 16.72 -4.24 -1.18
N LYS A 2 16.43 -5.49 -0.83
CA LYS A 2 16.63 -6.60 -1.75
C LYS A 2 15.69 -6.46 -2.96
N THR A 3 16.12 -6.91 -4.14
CA THR A 3 15.23 -7.00 -5.29
C THR A 3 14.18 -8.11 -5.09
N PRO A 4 13.02 -8.08 -5.76
CA PRO A 4 12.00 -9.13 -5.62
C PRO A 4 12.55 -10.54 -5.88
N ALA A 5 13.47 -10.67 -6.86
CA ALA A 5 14.14 -11.92 -7.18
C ALA A 5 15.01 -12.45 -6.02
N GLU A 6 15.58 -11.57 -5.20
CA GLU A 6 16.40 -11.95 -4.04
C GLU A 6 15.60 -12.47 -2.85
N TYR A 7 14.27 -12.28 -2.82
CA TYR A 7 13.38 -12.92 -1.83
C TYR A 7 12.92 -14.30 -2.27
N LEU A 8 12.93 -14.57 -3.57
CA LEU A 8 12.52 -15.84 -4.17
C LEU A 8 13.73 -16.79 -4.34
N ILE A 9 14.39 -17.13 -3.23
CA ILE A 9 15.45 -18.14 -3.19
C ILE A 9 14.81 -19.54 -3.08
N CYS A 10 13.97 -19.87 -4.04
CA CYS A 10 13.16 -21.07 -4.06
C CYS A 10 13.08 -21.62 -5.49
N PRO A 11 12.80 -22.92 -5.67
CA PRO A 11 12.64 -23.50 -7.00
C PRO A 11 11.49 -22.82 -7.75
N VAL A 12 11.77 -22.36 -8.98
CA VAL A 12 10.79 -21.79 -9.90
C VAL A 12 10.44 -22.85 -10.93
N PHE A 13 9.15 -23.05 -11.16
CA PHE A 13 8.60 -23.99 -12.12
C PHE A 13 8.07 -23.23 -13.33
N GLU A 14 8.27 -23.77 -14.53
CA GLU A 14 7.69 -23.18 -15.74
C GLU A 14 6.36 -23.87 -16.04
N LEU A 15 5.28 -23.09 -16.04
CA LEU A 15 3.97 -23.57 -16.44
C LEU A 15 3.76 -23.22 -17.91
N THR A 16 3.70 -24.25 -18.75
CA THR A 16 3.50 -24.13 -20.19
C THR A 16 2.03 -24.35 -20.53
N TYR A 17 1.42 -23.37 -21.20
CA TYR A 17 0.08 -23.51 -21.75
C TYR A 17 0.16 -23.98 -23.21
N PRO A 18 -0.64 -24.98 -23.63
CA PRO A 18 -0.60 -25.51 -25.00
C PRO A 18 -1.37 -24.65 -26.03
N THR A 19 -1.55 -23.35 -25.79
CA THR A 19 -2.21 -22.44 -26.74
C THR A 19 -1.27 -22.15 -27.91
N GLY A 20 -1.70 -22.53 -29.12
CA GLY A 20 -0.87 -22.78 -30.31
C GLY A 20 -0.12 -21.61 -30.98
N GLU A 21 0.08 -20.47 -30.32
CA GLU A 21 0.95 -19.40 -30.82
C GLU A 21 2.01 -19.07 -29.78
N ALA A 22 3.18 -19.69 -29.93
CA ALA A 22 4.33 -19.67 -29.03
C ALA A 22 4.00 -20.18 -27.60
N ALA A 23 4.74 -21.20 -27.14
CA ALA A 23 4.60 -21.68 -25.77
C ALA A 23 5.05 -20.58 -24.78
N GLU A 24 4.11 -19.72 -24.37
CA GLU A 24 4.30 -18.79 -23.28
C GLU A 24 4.48 -19.62 -22.00
N SER A 25 5.71 -19.64 -21.50
CA SER A 25 6.06 -20.21 -20.21
C SER A 25 5.92 -19.12 -19.16
N VAL A 26 5.14 -19.40 -18.13
CA VAL A 26 4.97 -18.50 -16.99
C VAL A 26 5.71 -19.10 -15.79
N PRO A 27 6.62 -18.35 -15.14
CA PRO A 27 7.29 -18.82 -13.95
C PRO A 27 6.30 -18.85 -12.77
N VAL A 28 6.20 -19.99 -12.12
CA VAL A 28 5.31 -20.25 -10.99
C VAL A 28 6.14 -20.78 -9.83
N VAL A 29 5.77 -20.38 -8.62
CA VAL A 29 6.42 -20.79 -7.38
C VAL A 29 5.42 -21.54 -6.51
N ALA A 30 5.89 -22.48 -5.69
CA ALA A 30 5.05 -23.13 -4.70
C ALA A 30 4.46 -22.11 -3.71
N TYR A 31 3.23 -22.36 -3.27
CA TYR A 31 2.49 -21.41 -2.42
C TYR A 31 3.25 -21.10 -1.11
N ALA A 32 3.78 -22.12 -0.43
CA ALA A 32 4.49 -21.94 0.84
C ALA A 32 5.72 -21.03 0.68
N ASP A 33 6.49 -21.22 -0.39
CA ASP A 33 7.68 -20.43 -0.68
C ASP A 33 7.31 -18.97 -1.02
N ALA A 34 6.21 -18.77 -1.75
CA ALA A 34 5.68 -17.44 -2.05
C ALA A 34 5.27 -16.68 -0.77
N VAL A 35 4.59 -17.36 0.16
CA VAL A 35 4.20 -16.75 1.45
C VAL A 35 5.45 -16.35 2.25
N GLN A 36 6.43 -17.24 2.36
CA GLN A 36 7.66 -16.97 3.10
C GLN A 36 8.45 -15.79 2.50
N ALA A 37 8.52 -15.69 1.16
CA ALA A 37 9.16 -14.58 0.47
C ALA A 37 8.45 -13.25 0.74
N VAL A 38 7.12 -13.24 0.74
CA VAL A 38 6.31 -12.04 1.04
C VAL A 38 6.49 -11.60 2.49
N GLU A 39 6.46 -12.53 3.45
CA GLU A 39 6.69 -12.22 4.87
C GLU A 39 8.08 -11.62 5.10
N ALA A 40 9.12 -12.19 4.46
CA ALA A 40 10.47 -11.65 4.53
C ALA A 40 10.59 -10.25 3.92
N ALA A 41 9.92 -10.01 2.79
CA ALA A 41 9.88 -8.70 2.16
C ALA A 41 9.14 -7.65 3.01
N LEU A 42 8.04 -8.05 3.65
CA LEU A 42 7.29 -7.18 4.57
C LEU A 42 8.13 -6.81 5.80
N ALA A 43 8.81 -7.78 6.42
CA ALA A 43 9.66 -7.52 7.58
C ALA A 43 10.82 -6.55 7.25
N ASP A 44 11.43 -6.67 6.07
CA ASP A 44 12.48 -5.74 5.64
C ASP A 44 11.89 -4.35 5.33
N ALA A 45 10.71 -4.28 4.68
CA ALA A 45 10.02 -3.03 4.40
C ALA A 45 9.65 -2.25 5.68
N GLU A 46 9.20 -2.93 6.74
CA GLU A 46 8.92 -2.30 8.04
C GLU A 46 10.19 -1.67 8.65
N LYS A 47 11.33 -2.35 8.54
CA LYS A 47 12.62 -1.84 8.98
C LYS A 47 13.02 -0.58 8.22
N TYR A 48 12.80 -0.55 6.90
CA TYR A 48 13.09 0.64 6.10
C TYR A 48 12.12 1.79 6.38
N LYS A 49 10.84 1.52 6.66
CA LYS A 49 9.90 2.54 7.14
C LYS A 49 10.41 3.20 8.42
N TYR A 50 10.87 2.40 9.39
CA TYR A 50 11.45 2.94 10.62
C TYR A 50 12.71 3.77 10.35
N LEU A 51 13.64 3.28 9.51
CA LEU A 51 14.87 4.00 9.18
C LEU A 51 14.59 5.30 8.42
N LEU A 52 13.63 5.31 7.49
CA LEU A 52 13.17 6.51 6.80
C LEU A 52 12.57 7.51 7.78
N MET A 53 11.63 7.08 8.64
CA MET A 53 11.02 7.97 9.64
C MET A 53 12.04 8.49 10.65
N ARG A 54 13.08 7.71 10.96
CA ARG A 54 14.21 8.14 11.80
C ARG A 54 15.11 9.12 11.07
N ALA A 55 15.42 8.89 9.80
CA ALA A 55 16.21 9.78 8.96
C ALA A 55 15.49 11.11 8.75
N LEU A 56 14.18 11.09 8.47
CA LEU A 56 13.34 12.28 8.39
C LEU A 56 13.33 13.05 9.70
N ARG A 57 13.15 12.38 10.85
CA ARG A 57 13.23 13.05 12.16
C ARG A 57 14.60 13.69 12.40
N ARG A 58 15.69 12.97 12.10
CA ARG A 58 17.07 13.49 12.23
C ARG A 58 17.35 14.65 11.27
N HIS A 59 16.90 14.55 10.04
CA HIS A 59 17.02 15.61 9.05
C HIS A 59 16.24 16.83 9.53
N ASN A 60 14.99 16.69 9.97
CA ASN A 60 14.19 17.79 10.49
C ASN A 60 14.82 18.47 11.72
N THR A 61 15.52 17.71 12.58
CA THR A 61 16.28 18.30 13.70
C THR A 61 17.59 18.98 13.27
N ALA A 62 18.25 18.49 12.21
CA ALA A 62 19.50 19.05 11.71
C ALA A 62 19.28 20.25 10.77
N THR A 63 18.18 20.25 10.03
CA THR A 63 17.71 21.35 9.16
C THR A 63 16.61 22.14 9.84
N ALA A 64 16.57 22.16 11.18
CA ALA A 64 15.69 23.02 11.96
C ALA A 64 16.10 24.49 11.77
N VAL A 65 15.84 25.02 10.59
CA VAL A 65 15.47 26.42 10.42
C VAL A 65 14.20 26.58 11.25
N PRO A 66 14.09 27.59 12.13
CA PRO A 66 12.87 27.83 12.90
C PRO A 66 11.75 28.20 11.92
N PHE A 67 11.03 27.20 11.43
CA PHE A 67 9.82 27.42 10.67
C PHE A 67 8.75 27.87 11.68
N PRO A 68 8.06 29.01 11.45
CA PRO A 68 7.00 29.44 12.34
C PRO A 68 5.95 28.34 12.45
N ALA A 69 5.46 28.11 13.67
CA ALA A 69 4.43 27.12 13.93
C ALA A 69 3.25 27.32 12.96
N PRO A 70 2.72 26.24 12.34
CA PRO A 70 1.57 26.37 11.46
C PRO A 70 0.44 27.02 12.26
N ALA A 71 -0.10 28.12 11.75
CA ALA A 71 -1.27 28.75 12.31
C ALA A 71 -2.39 27.70 12.37
N MET A 72 -2.87 27.42 13.57
CA MET A 72 -4.00 26.52 13.81
C MET A 72 -5.22 27.17 13.14
N LEU A 73 -5.52 26.75 11.91
CA LEU A 73 -6.81 27.07 11.30
C LEU A 73 -7.89 26.39 12.14
N PRO A 74 -8.99 27.08 12.50
CA PRO A 74 -10.11 26.45 13.17
C PRO A 74 -10.56 25.24 12.34
N LEU A 75 -10.71 24.08 12.98
CA LEU A 75 -11.39 22.95 12.33
C LEU A 75 -12.77 23.45 11.88
N PRO A 76 -13.22 23.14 10.64
CA PRO A 76 -14.61 23.35 10.30
C PRO A 76 -15.45 22.57 11.31
N GLN A 77 -16.33 23.27 12.03
CA GLN A 77 -17.32 22.60 12.86
C GLN A 77 -18.07 21.62 11.97
N GLU A 78 -18.18 20.36 12.41
CA GLU A 78 -19.03 19.36 11.78
C GLU A 78 -20.47 19.85 11.92
N GLU A 79 -20.93 20.63 10.93
CA GLU A 79 -22.36 20.87 10.76
C GLU A 79 -22.97 19.50 10.43
N GLU A 80 -23.78 18.98 11.35
CA GLU A 80 -24.57 17.77 11.17
C GLU A 80 -25.28 17.86 9.82
N GLN A 81 -24.75 17.17 8.82
CA GLN A 81 -25.35 17.07 7.50
C GLN A 81 -26.68 16.33 7.66
N THR A 82 -27.76 17.09 7.80
CA THR A 82 -29.12 16.55 7.75
C THR A 82 -29.33 15.89 6.39
N VAL A 83 -29.28 14.56 6.37
CA VAL A 83 -29.55 13.75 5.18
C VAL A 83 -31.00 13.98 4.77
N ARG A 84 -31.21 14.63 3.63
CA ARG A 84 -32.55 14.77 3.02
C ARG A 84 -32.79 13.62 2.05
N PRO A 85 -33.94 12.94 2.13
CA PRO A 85 -34.29 11.89 1.17
C PRO A 85 -34.41 12.48 -0.24
N MET A 86 -33.91 11.73 -1.22
CA MET A 86 -33.87 12.13 -2.63
C MET A 86 -35.25 12.13 -3.29
N TYR A 87 -36.25 11.49 -2.68
CA TYR A 87 -37.62 11.42 -3.20
C TYR A 87 -38.63 11.87 -2.14
N PRO A 88 -39.60 12.72 -2.50
CA PRO A 88 -40.73 13.03 -1.64
C PRO A 88 -41.57 11.76 -1.44
N SER A 89 -41.99 11.49 -0.20
CA SER A 89 -42.69 10.25 0.20
C SER A 89 -44.09 10.05 -0.43
N GLY A 90 -44.47 10.85 -1.42
CA GLY A 90 -45.82 10.91 -1.99
C GLY A 90 -46.00 10.35 -3.41
N GLU A 91 -44.94 9.91 -4.10
CA GLU A 91 -45.05 9.54 -5.52
C GLU A 91 -45.08 8.03 -5.81
N ILE A 92 -45.02 7.16 -4.79
CA ILE A 92 -44.99 5.69 -4.99
C ILE A 92 -46.37 5.02 -4.80
N ALA A 93 -47.45 5.80 -4.75
CA ALA A 93 -48.81 5.26 -4.63
C ALA A 93 -49.82 6.06 -5.44
N ALA A 94 -49.86 5.85 -6.76
CA ALA A 94 -51.02 6.10 -7.62
C ALA A 94 -50.93 5.23 -8.87
#